data_AF-A2HEX8-F1
#
_entry.id   AF-A2HEX8-F1
#
_cell.length_a   1.000
_cell.length_b   1.000
_cell.length_c   1.000
_cell.angle_alpha   90.00
_cell.angle_beta   90.00
_cell.angle_gamma   90.00
#
_symmetry.space_group_name_H-M   'P 1'
#
loop_
_entity.id
_entity.type
_entity.pdbx_description
1 polymer ?
#
loop_
_entity_poly.entity_id
_entity_poly.type
_entity_poly.pdbx_seq_one_letter_code
_entity_poly.pdbx_strand_id
1 'polypeptide(L)'
;MDKTQGVIDVEALKKEIREQILSELKEQKQEQKPERPKRKLSEKQLAALAAGRQKNPCLLAKKAREEAKAKEEQKAKEAEAKKE
;
A
#
# COMPACT_ATOMS: atom_id res chain seq x y z
N MET A 1 15.39 -47.85 48.66
CA MET A 1 14.54 -46.64 48.72
C MET A 1 15.33 -45.51 48.08
N ASP A 2 15.35 -45.52 46.75
CA ASP A 2 16.17 -44.64 45.92
C ASP A 2 15.67 -43.19 46.01
N LYS A 3 16.52 -42.32 46.57
CA LYS A 3 16.23 -40.91 46.85
C LYS A 3 16.50 -39.99 45.64
N THR A 4 16.29 -40.46 44.42
CA THR A 4 16.56 -39.68 43.19
C THR A 4 15.30 -39.09 42.55
N GLN A 5 14.13 -39.23 43.19
CA GLN A 5 12.82 -38.88 42.64
C GLN A 5 12.53 -37.37 42.50
N GLY A 6 13.51 -36.46 42.59
CA GLY A 6 13.18 -35.03 42.66
C GLY A 6 14.28 -34.04 42.36
N VAL A 7 15.31 -34.41 41.59
CA VAL A 7 16.24 -33.39 41.07
C VAL A 7 15.62 -32.83 39.80
N ILE A 8 14.70 -31.87 39.97
CA ILE A 8 14.24 -31.04 38.87
C ILE A 8 15.49 -30.37 38.30
N ASP A 9 15.80 -30.67 37.04
CA ASP A 9 16.91 -30.05 36.35
C ASP A 9 16.54 -28.58 36.10
N VAL A 10 16.92 -27.72 37.05
CA VAL A 10 16.63 -26.29 37.06
C VAL A 10 17.16 -25.63 35.78
N GLU A 11 18.21 -26.20 35.18
CA GLU A 11 18.79 -25.70 33.94
C GLU A 11 17.88 -26.00 32.73
N ALA A 12 17.25 -27.18 32.70
CA ALA A 12 16.24 -27.52 31.71
C ALA A 12 14.99 -26.63 31.84
N LEU A 13 14.51 -26.41 33.06
CA LEU A 13 13.34 -25.56 33.33
C LEU A 13 13.57 -24.11 32.89
N LYS A 14 14.78 -23.58 33.15
CA LYS A 14 15.17 -22.23 32.70
C LYS A 14 15.22 -22.09 31.18
N LYS A 15 15.65 -23.15 30.47
CA LYS A 15 15.67 -23.15 28.99
C LYS A 15 14.25 -23.15 28.43
N GLU A 16 13.36 -23.97 28.98
CA GLU A 16 11.96 -24.06 28.57
C GLU A 16 11.21 -22.73 28.77
N ILE A 17 11.36 -22.11 29.96
CA ILE A 17 10.77 -20.79 30.24
C ILE A 17 11.31 -19.72 29.27
N ARG A 18 12.62 -19.77 28.97
CA ARG A 18 13.24 -18.83 28.03
C ARG A 18 12.69 -19.00 26.61
N GLU A 19 12.46 -20.23 26.15
CA GLU A 19 11.88 -20.52 24.83
C GLU A 19 10.42 -20.09 24.72
N GLN A 20 9.62 -20.29 25.76
CA GLN A 20 8.23 -19.80 25.80
C GLN A 20 8.19 -18.27 25.70
N ILE A 21 8.99 -17.57 26.50
CA ILE A 21 9.06 -16.09 26.45
C ILE A 21 9.51 -15.60 25.07
N LEU A 22 10.53 -16.23 24.48
CA LEU A 22 11.03 -15.85 23.15
C LEU A 22 9.99 -16.09 22.06
N SER A 23 9.22 -17.18 22.16
CA SER A 23 8.16 -17.51 21.20
C SER A 23 7.01 -16.50 21.29
N GLU A 24 6.54 -16.19 22.49
CA GLU A 24 5.47 -15.22 22.73
C GLU A 24 5.88 -13.79 22.33
N LEU A 25 7.12 -13.38 22.60
CA LEU A 25 7.67 -12.10 22.12
C LEU A 25 7.79 -12.03 20.60
N LYS A 26 8.02 -13.17 19.93
CA LYS A 26 8.13 -13.26 18.48
C LYS A 26 6.74 -13.17 17.83
N GLU A 27 5.73 -13.83 18.39
CA GLU A 27 4.33 -13.69 17.96
C GLU A 27 3.81 -12.26 18.12
N GLN A 28 4.12 -11.58 19.23
CA GLN A 28 3.72 -10.17 19.43
C GLN A 28 4.31 -9.20 18.39
N LYS A 29 5.45 -9.55 17.75
CA LYS A 29 6.07 -8.67 16.74
C LYS A 29 5.56 -8.89 15.32
N GLN A 30 4.84 -9.97 15.04
CA GLN A 30 4.56 -10.35 13.65
C GLN A 30 3.26 -9.79 13.09
N GLU A 31 2.26 -9.43 13.91
CA GLU A 31 0.94 -8.99 13.39
C GLU A 31 0.30 -7.83 14.17
N GLN A 32 0.94 -6.67 14.22
CA GLN A 32 0.19 -5.43 14.46
C GLN A 32 0.91 -4.20 13.90
N LYS A 33 1.10 -4.16 12.58
CA LYS A 33 1.14 -2.85 11.94
C LYS A 33 -0.29 -2.32 11.99
N PRO A 34 -0.61 -1.24 12.73
CA PRO A 34 -1.90 -0.60 12.56
C PRO A 34 -2.01 -0.26 11.06
N GLU A 35 -3.03 -0.78 10.39
CA GLU A 35 -3.32 -0.39 9.02
C GLU A 35 -3.51 1.12 9.06
N ARG A 36 -2.58 1.87 8.45
CA ARG A 36 -2.68 3.33 8.43
C ARG A 36 -4.02 3.68 7.80
N PRO A 37 -4.88 4.46 8.48
CA PRO A 37 -6.16 4.84 7.91
C PRO A 37 -5.91 5.47 6.55
N LYS A 38 -6.52 4.95 5.49
CA LYS A 38 -6.53 5.59 4.16
C LYS A 38 -7.24 6.93 4.33
N ARG A 39 -6.48 8.00 4.57
CA ARG A 39 -7.03 9.36 4.68
C ARG A 39 -7.63 9.74 3.32
N LYS A 40 -8.92 10.02 3.30
CA LYS A 40 -9.56 10.67 2.15
C LYS A 40 -9.03 12.11 2.12
N LEU A 41 -8.53 12.54 0.97
CA LEU A 41 -8.11 13.92 0.79
C LEU A 41 -9.34 14.82 0.86
N SER A 42 -9.24 15.94 1.57
CA SER A 42 -10.31 16.94 1.56
C SER A 42 -10.40 17.60 0.18
N GLU A 43 -11.55 18.21 -0.11
CA GLU A 43 -11.77 18.93 -1.37
C GLU A 43 -10.69 19.99 -1.64
N LYS A 44 -10.27 20.70 -0.59
CA LYS A 44 -9.18 21.69 -0.65
C LYS A 44 -7.85 21.05 -1.06
N GLN A 45 -7.54 19.86 -0.57
CA GLN A 45 -6.32 19.14 -0.93
C GLN A 45 -6.36 18.60 -2.35
N LEU A 46 -7.52 18.11 -2.80
CA LEU A 46 -7.74 17.68 -4.18
C LEU A 46 -7.58 18.85 -5.16
N ALA A 47 -8.14 20.01 -4.83
CA ALA A 47 -7.98 21.23 -5.62
C ALA A 47 -6.51 21.67 -5.70
N ALA A 48 -5.76 21.62 -4.58
CA ALA A 48 -4.33 21.94 -4.57
C ALA A 48 -3.50 20.97 -5.44
N LEU A 49 -3.80 19.67 -5.38
CA LEU A 49 -3.20 18.66 -6.25
C LEU A 49 -3.52 18.90 -7.73
N ALA A 50 -4.77 19.26 -8.05
CA ALA A 50 -5.19 19.58 -9.41
C ALA A 50 -4.46 20.83 -9.95
N ALA A 51 -4.37 21.89 -9.15
CA ALA A 51 -3.60 23.09 -9.48
C ALA A 51 -2.12 22.80 -9.72
N GLY A 52 -1.52 21.92 -8.91
CA GLY A 52 -0.15 21.44 -9.12
C GLY A 52 0.03 20.66 -10.43
N ARG A 53 -0.94 19.80 -10.77
CA ARG A 53 -0.94 19.04 -12.04
C ARG A 53 -1.10 19.95 -13.25
N GLN A 54 -1.87 21.03 -13.15
CA GLN A 54 -2.06 21.99 -14.25
C GLN A 54 -0.76 22.67 -14.68
N LYS A 55 0.18 22.87 -13.76
CA LYS A 55 1.48 23.50 -14.04
C LYS A 55 2.54 22.50 -14.51
N ASN A 56 2.22 21.20 -14.58
CA ASN A 56 3.19 20.18 -14.95
C ASN A 56 3.36 20.11 -16.48
N PRO A 57 4.54 20.42 -17.03
CA PRO A 57 4.75 20.49 -18.48
C PRO A 57 4.54 19.15 -19.19
N CYS A 58 4.89 18.03 -18.54
CA CYS A 58 4.69 16.69 -19.10
C CYS A 58 3.19 16.36 -19.24
N LEU A 59 2.39 16.71 -18.24
CA LEU A 59 0.93 16.51 -18.30
C LEU A 59 0.27 17.42 -19.35
N LEU A 60 0.74 18.66 -19.51
CA LEU A 60 0.26 19.56 -20.56
C LEU A 60 0.55 19.01 -21.96
N ALA A 61 1.78 18.53 -22.21
CA ALA A 61 2.14 17.93 -23.49
C ALA A 61 1.29 16.67 -23.79
N LYS A 62 1.00 15.85 -22.76
CA LYS A 62 0.13 14.68 -22.91
C LYS A 62 -1.31 15.07 -23.26
N LYS A 63 -1.88 16.08 -22.59
CA LYS A 63 -3.22 16.61 -22.91
C LYS A 63 -3.30 17.14 -24.34
N ALA A 64 -2.31 17.90 -24.78
CA ALA A 64 -2.27 18.44 -26.15
C ALA A 64 -2.25 17.32 -27.20
N ARG A 65 -1.53 16.22 -26.95
CA ARG A 65 -1.52 15.04 -27.83
C ARG A 65 -2.87 14.32 -27.85
N GLU A 66 -3.51 14.17 -26.70
CA GLU A 66 -4.83 13.53 -26.61
C GLU A 66 -5.91 14.37 -27.30
N GLU A 67 -5.91 15.69 -27.12
CA GLU A 67 -6.83 16.59 -27.83
C GLU A 67 -6.61 16.58 -29.34
N ALA A 68 -5.35 16.51 -29.80
CA ALA A 68 -5.05 16.40 -31.22
C ALA A 68 -5.61 15.09 -31.80
N LYS A 69 -5.40 13.97 -31.10
CA LYS A 69 -5.96 12.66 -31.51
C LYS A 69 -7.48 12.66 -31.51
N ALA A 70 -8.11 13.22 -30.48
CA ALA A 70 -9.57 13.29 -30.40
C ALA A 70 -10.18 14.13 -31.53
N LYS A 71 -9.54 15.25 -31.90
CA LYS A 71 -9.95 16.08 -33.04
C LYS A 71 -9.78 15.36 -34.38
N GLU A 72 -8.69 14.62 -34.54
CA GLU A 72 -8.44 13.81 -35.73
C GLU A 72 -9.48 12.69 -35.87
N GLU A 73 -9.79 12.01 -34.77
CA GLU A 73 -10.78 10.94 -34.72
C GLU A 73 -12.21 11.45 -34.96
N GLN A 74 -12.55 12.64 -34.44
CA GLN A 74 -13.82 13.30 -34.74
C GLN A 74 -13.93 13.71 -36.21
N LYS A 75 -12.86 14.26 -36.80
CA LYS A 75 -12.84 14.61 -38.22
C LYS A 75 -12.96 13.38 -39.12
N ALA A 76 -12.34 12.26 -38.74
CA ALA A 76 -12.48 11.01 -39.46
C ALA A 76 -13.93 10.49 -39.43
N LYS A 77 -14.55 10.47 -38.23
CA LYS A 77 -15.96 10.07 -38.06
C LYS A 77 -16.93 10.98 -38.82
N GLU A 78 -16.69 12.29 -38.83
CA GLU A 78 -17.53 13.25 -39.55
C GLU A 78 -17.36 13.17 -41.08
N ALA A 79 -16.16 12.83 -41.56
CA ALA A 79 -15.90 12.62 -42.99
C ALA A 79 -16.46 11.27 -43.49
N GLU A 80 -16.53 10.27 -42.63
CA GLU A 80 -17.18 8.98 -42.91
C GLU A 80 -18.71 9.13 -42.94
N ALA A 81 -19.29 9.86 -41.99
CA ALA A 81 -20.73 10.14 -41.94
C ALA A 81 -21.26 11.04 -43.08
N LYS A 82 -20.38 11.76 -43.80
CA LYS A 82 -20.75 12.55 -44.99
C LYS A 82 -20.61 11.79 -46.32
N LYS A 83 -20.15 10.54 -46.28
CA LYS A 83 -20.00 9.65 -47.44
C LYS A 83 -21.08 8.57 -47.52
N GLU A 84 -21.97 8.51 -46.53
CA GLU A 84 -23.20 7.71 -46.50
C GLU A 84 -24.40 8.57 -46.94
#